data_AF-A0A8B8BMH4-F1
#
_entry.id   AF-A0A8B8BMH4-F1
#
_cell.length_a   1.000
_cell.length_b   1.000
_cell.length_c   1.000
_cell.angle_alpha   90.00
_cell.angle_beta   90.00
_cell.angle_gamma   90.00
#
_symmetry.space_group_name_H-M   'P 1'
#
loop_
_entity.id
_entity.type
_entity.pdbx_description
1 polymer ?
#
loop_
_entity_poly.entity_id
_entity_poly.type
_entity_poly.pdbx_seq_one_letter_code
_entity_poly.pdbx_strand_id
1 'polypeptide(L)'
;MASPGKKTNATTLPTCQYGAGCYRKNPEHFKEFLHPPKASTSTDKTSKGADSKTPDANSKTSTVDDTSLPPCKYGASCYRKNLLHFAEFSHPTAVVRKASQDSGSDTDPTDKKKKSVGKTEDVLKGGMSLVKKYSQMTKEQRKELFKQAFEAKQKLQEKLKEKEKELEKMQHQVSSGQFLVDGEKEALEGKDTVYFTLTAERNHKEGSAEQTHFRLAESQFYRLLSGTNNNYTIKKVEYVVNPDLIAKFKQSKEDLKKERGEELSYPVLAFHGTEVKNISKICNTGFRVPGRAGFKHATDTGWYGKGVYFSEYPEYSMHYIRGAEKLLLCQVLPGKVFHCKKLIHGAALSKGHDSHISPDKKELVIFNSHHILPCYVVHYKLSSGEFIYAKTTPGVRKTTKKTRKAGDDDDDDDNDDEEDNNDVDEMSLMYLYSYFNVN
;
A
#
# COMPACT_ATOMS: atom_id res chain seq x y z
N MET A 1 26.55 26.42 45.37
CA MET A 1 25.47 26.22 46.36
C MET A 1 25.03 24.77 46.28
N ALA A 2 24.83 24.10 47.42
CA ALA A 2 24.60 22.66 47.48
C ALA A 2 23.13 22.25 47.18
N SER A 3 22.91 20.98 46.84
CA SER A 3 21.60 20.33 46.98
C SER A 3 21.21 20.19 48.45
N PRO A 4 19.91 20.00 48.76
CA PRO A 4 19.50 18.64 49.08
C PRO A 4 18.15 18.24 48.45
N GLY A 5 17.96 16.94 48.20
CA GLY A 5 16.74 16.39 47.59
C GLY A 5 15.64 16.03 48.62
N LYS A 6 14.52 15.50 48.11
CA LYS A 6 13.49 14.86 48.94
C LYS A 6 12.95 13.60 48.25
N LYS A 7 12.95 12.48 48.99
CA LYS A 7 12.33 11.20 48.60
C LYS A 7 10.83 11.20 48.97
N THR A 8 10.16 10.07 48.72
CA THR A 8 8.76 9.71 49.09
C THR A 8 7.68 10.26 48.13
N ASN A 9 6.57 9.56 47.84
CA ASN A 9 6.16 8.19 48.19
C ASN A 9 5.17 7.65 47.13
N ALA A 10 4.93 6.34 47.13
CA ALA A 10 3.86 5.72 46.33
C ALA A 10 2.47 6.04 46.94
N THR A 11 1.53 6.56 46.14
CA THR A 11 0.12 6.67 46.55
C THR A 11 -0.85 6.73 45.36
N THR A 12 -1.73 5.72 45.30
CA THR A 12 -3.12 5.76 44.81
C THR A 12 -3.42 6.27 43.39
N LEU A 13 -3.69 5.31 42.48
CA LEU A 13 -4.47 5.55 41.25
C LEU A 13 -5.87 6.12 41.61
N PRO A 14 -6.45 7.02 40.79
CA PRO A 14 -7.77 7.60 41.07
C PRO A 14 -8.88 6.54 41.07
N THR A 15 -9.84 6.67 41.98
CA THR A 15 -11.02 5.80 42.00
C THR A 15 -11.94 6.11 40.81
N CYS A 16 -12.42 5.08 40.12
CA CYS A 16 -13.41 5.23 39.05
C CYS A 16 -14.71 5.85 39.61
N GLN A 17 -15.24 6.87 38.94
CA GLN A 17 -16.48 7.56 39.33
C GLN A 17 -17.71 6.64 39.44
N TYR A 18 -17.67 5.46 38.79
CA TYR A 18 -18.73 4.44 38.87
C TYR A 18 -18.43 3.31 39.87
N GLY A 19 -17.27 3.33 40.53
CA GLY A 19 -16.83 2.35 41.53
C GLY A 19 -16.97 0.90 41.03
N ALA A 20 -17.36 -0.01 41.93
CA ALA A 20 -17.65 -1.41 41.59
C ALA A 20 -18.78 -1.63 40.56
N GLY A 21 -19.49 -0.58 40.12
CA GLY A 21 -20.54 -0.62 39.10
C GLY A 21 -20.12 -0.13 37.71
N CYS A 22 -18.82 0.08 37.45
CA CYS A 22 -18.36 0.56 36.14
C CYS A 22 -18.68 -0.42 34.99
N TYR A 23 -19.29 0.09 33.92
CA TYR A 23 -19.69 -0.67 32.73
C TYR A 23 -18.66 -0.63 31.58
N ARG A 24 -17.55 0.10 31.74
CA ARG A 24 -16.50 0.19 30.71
C ARG A 24 -15.77 -1.15 30.58
N LYS A 25 -15.46 -1.56 29.34
CA LYS A 25 -14.83 -2.86 29.02
C LYS A 25 -13.40 -2.75 28.48
N ASN A 26 -12.83 -1.55 28.40
CA ASN A 26 -11.46 -1.32 27.92
C ASN A 26 -10.44 -1.82 28.97
N PRO A 27 -9.50 -2.73 28.64
CA PRO A 27 -8.47 -3.21 29.57
C PRO A 27 -7.59 -2.12 30.20
N GLU A 28 -7.27 -1.05 29.48
CA GLU A 28 -6.41 0.03 30.02
C GLU A 28 -7.11 0.81 31.15
N HIS A 29 -8.43 0.99 31.07
CA HIS A 29 -9.21 1.68 32.09
C HIS A 29 -9.11 1.02 33.48
N PHE A 30 -8.95 -0.32 33.54
CA PHE A 30 -8.79 -1.05 34.80
C PHE A 30 -7.36 -1.02 35.35
N LYS A 31 -6.37 -0.58 34.57
CA LYS A 31 -5.01 -0.28 35.05
C LYS A 31 -4.93 1.14 35.61
N GLU A 32 -5.68 2.07 35.04
CA GLU A 32 -5.65 3.50 35.40
C GLU A 32 -6.59 3.87 36.57
N PHE A 33 -7.65 3.09 36.84
CA PHE A 33 -8.67 3.46 37.83
C PHE A 33 -9.04 2.33 38.82
N LEU A 34 -9.10 2.68 40.11
CA LEU A 34 -9.48 1.75 41.18
C LEU A 34 -11.00 1.56 41.28
N HIS A 35 -11.42 0.33 41.60
CA HIS A 35 -12.83 -0.08 41.68
C HIS A 35 -13.11 -0.77 43.04
N PRO A 36 -13.15 -0.03 44.16
CA PRO A 36 -13.32 -0.60 45.50
C PRO A 36 -14.72 -1.23 45.68
N PRO A 37 -14.83 -2.41 46.34
CA PRO A 37 -16.12 -3.02 46.67
C PRO A 37 -16.93 -2.17 47.66
N LYS A 38 -18.27 -2.26 47.60
CA LYS A 38 -19.14 -1.68 48.65
C LYS A 38 -18.93 -2.44 49.96
N ALA A 39 -18.54 -1.74 51.02
CA ALA A 39 -18.31 -2.34 52.33
C ALA A 39 -19.62 -2.69 53.04
N SER A 40 -19.72 -3.93 53.53
CA SER A 40 -20.64 -4.35 54.58
C SER A 40 -19.89 -4.46 55.91
N THR A 41 -20.56 -4.16 57.02
CA THR A 41 -19.97 -3.93 58.34
C THR A 41 -19.49 -5.18 59.08
N SER A 42 -18.68 -4.92 60.13
CA SER A 42 -18.51 -5.72 61.37
C SER A 42 -17.31 -6.68 61.52
N THR A 43 -16.29 -6.15 62.22
CA THR A 43 -15.53 -6.76 63.35
C THR A 43 -14.52 -7.91 63.15
N ASP A 44 -13.34 -7.70 63.76
CA ASP A 44 -12.17 -8.58 63.87
C ASP A 44 -12.38 -9.95 64.54
N LYS A 45 -11.61 -10.96 64.08
CA LYS A 45 -10.44 -11.47 64.84
C LYS A 45 -9.57 -12.49 64.07
N THR A 46 -8.25 -12.38 64.26
CA THR A 46 -7.22 -13.39 63.96
C THR A 46 -7.44 -14.68 64.80
N SER A 47 -7.01 -15.89 64.42
CA SER A 47 -5.60 -16.30 64.21
C SER A 47 -5.45 -17.75 63.67
N LYS A 48 -4.30 -18.02 63.02
CA LYS A 48 -3.48 -19.27 62.93
C LYS A 48 -4.02 -20.63 63.46
N GLY A 49 -3.68 -21.73 62.76
CA GLY A 49 -3.11 -22.92 63.45
C GLY A 49 -3.49 -24.33 62.97
N ALA A 50 -2.67 -24.89 62.07
CA ALA A 50 -2.23 -26.30 61.92
C ALA A 50 -2.93 -27.52 62.61
N ASP A 51 -3.15 -28.55 61.77
CA ASP A 51 -2.82 -29.99 61.95
C ASP A 51 -3.65 -31.02 62.76
N SER A 52 -4.22 -31.95 61.97
CA SER A 52 -4.04 -33.42 62.04
C SER A 52 -4.97 -34.38 62.81
N LYS A 53 -5.52 -35.33 62.03
CA LYS A 53 -5.89 -36.76 62.29
C LYS A 53 -7.21 -37.14 62.99
N THR A 54 -8.21 -37.49 62.15
CA THR A 54 -8.87 -38.83 61.95
C THR A 54 -9.19 -39.76 63.13
N PRO A 55 -10.18 -40.69 63.03
CA PRO A 55 -11.07 -41.06 61.89
C PRO A 55 -12.58 -40.90 62.31
N ASP A 56 -13.64 -41.58 61.83
CA ASP A 56 -13.88 -42.62 60.80
C ASP A 56 -15.36 -42.59 60.32
N ALA A 57 -15.72 -43.43 59.33
CA ALA A 57 -17.00 -44.07 59.00
C ALA A 57 -18.33 -43.25 58.92
N ASN A 58 -19.28 -43.52 58.02
CA ASN A 58 -19.35 -44.30 56.77
C ASN A 58 -20.76 -44.09 56.18
N SER A 59 -20.91 -43.62 54.93
CA SER A 59 -22.00 -44.09 54.05
C SER A 59 -21.76 -43.70 52.58
N LYS A 60 -22.09 -44.61 51.66
CA LYS A 60 -21.77 -44.51 50.23
C LYS A 60 -22.93 -43.92 49.45
N THR A 61 -22.64 -43.11 48.42
CA THR A 61 -23.35 -43.21 47.12
C THR A 61 -22.54 -42.57 45.99
N SER A 62 -22.72 -43.10 44.78
CA SER A 62 -21.84 -42.96 43.61
C SER A 62 -21.62 -41.54 43.08
N THR A 63 -20.36 -41.10 43.06
CA THR A 63 -19.86 -40.01 42.20
C THR A 63 -19.16 -40.60 40.97
N VAL A 64 -19.50 -40.13 39.77
CA VAL A 64 -18.64 -40.36 38.59
C VAL A 64 -17.46 -39.42 38.71
N ASP A 65 -16.31 -39.98 39.02
CA ASP A 65 -15.16 -39.21 39.49
C ASP A 65 -14.38 -38.58 38.33
N ASP A 66 -14.36 -37.25 38.28
CA ASP A 66 -13.59 -36.46 37.29
C ASP A 66 -12.35 -35.84 37.94
N THR A 67 -11.61 -36.69 38.66
CA THR A 67 -10.51 -36.34 39.60
C THR A 67 -9.25 -35.77 38.96
N SER A 68 -9.21 -35.57 37.64
CA SER A 68 -8.02 -35.05 36.94
C SER A 68 -8.07 -33.56 36.60
N LEU A 69 -9.15 -32.84 36.93
CA LEU A 69 -9.29 -31.40 36.66
C LEU A 69 -9.70 -30.63 37.91
N PRO A 70 -9.06 -29.48 38.21
CA PRO A 70 -9.43 -28.65 39.35
C PRO A 70 -10.89 -28.19 39.23
N PRO A 71 -11.68 -28.19 40.33
CA PRO A 71 -13.06 -27.74 40.29
C PRO A 71 -13.16 -26.27 39.93
N CYS A 72 -14.10 -25.93 39.05
CA CYS A 72 -14.38 -24.55 38.71
C CYS A 72 -14.85 -23.80 39.96
N LYS A 73 -14.27 -22.63 40.24
CA LYS A 73 -14.64 -21.77 41.39
C LYS A 73 -16.10 -21.28 41.38
N TYR A 74 -16.82 -21.44 40.27
CA TYR A 74 -18.25 -21.14 40.13
C TYR A 74 -19.13 -22.41 40.13
N GLY A 75 -18.54 -23.60 40.24
CA GLY A 75 -19.23 -24.90 40.28
C GLY A 75 -20.22 -25.09 39.13
N ALA A 76 -21.33 -25.76 39.42
CA ALA A 76 -22.45 -25.95 38.51
C ALA A 76 -23.07 -24.64 37.95
N SER A 77 -22.78 -23.49 38.56
CA SER A 77 -23.32 -22.17 38.22
C SER A 77 -22.39 -21.34 37.31
N CYS A 78 -21.35 -21.95 36.72
CA CYS A 78 -20.43 -21.23 35.85
C CYS A 78 -21.11 -20.71 34.57
N TYR A 79 -21.02 -19.40 34.35
CA TYR A 79 -21.61 -18.73 33.18
C TYR A 79 -20.68 -18.68 31.95
N ARG A 80 -19.42 -19.13 32.07
CA ARG A 80 -18.46 -19.13 30.96
C ARG A 80 -18.87 -20.16 29.93
N LYS A 81 -19.02 -19.75 28.66
CA LYS A 81 -19.47 -20.62 27.55
C LYS A 81 -18.34 -21.10 26.63
N ASN A 82 -17.08 -20.75 26.95
CA ASN A 82 -15.91 -21.11 26.15
C ASN A 82 -15.53 -22.58 26.39
N LEU A 83 -15.41 -23.38 25.33
CA LEU A 83 -15.01 -24.79 25.41
C LEU A 83 -13.69 -24.98 26.14
N LEU A 84 -12.70 -24.11 25.94
CA LEU A 84 -11.38 -24.20 26.59
C LEU A 84 -11.50 -24.19 28.13
N HIS A 85 -12.42 -23.39 28.67
CA HIS A 85 -12.66 -23.36 30.12
C HIS A 85 -13.22 -24.70 30.66
N PHE A 86 -13.99 -25.42 29.86
CA PHE A 86 -14.49 -26.76 30.20
C PHE A 86 -13.48 -27.89 29.87
N ALA A 87 -12.32 -27.56 29.29
CA ALA A 87 -11.15 -28.44 29.20
C ALA A 87 -10.35 -28.43 30.51
N GLU A 88 -10.27 -27.26 31.14
CA GLU A 88 -9.38 -26.95 32.25
C GLU A 88 -10.02 -27.14 33.63
N PHE A 89 -11.36 -27.09 33.75
CA PHE A 89 -12.05 -27.08 35.05
C PHE A 89 -13.28 -28.01 35.10
N SER A 90 -13.40 -28.79 36.18
CA SER A 90 -14.54 -29.69 36.41
C SER A 90 -15.76 -28.97 36.99
N HIS A 91 -16.96 -29.45 36.65
CA HIS A 91 -18.25 -28.84 36.97
C HIS A 91 -19.27 -29.91 37.44
N PRO A 92 -19.09 -30.52 38.63
CA PRO A 92 -19.98 -31.56 39.12
C PRO A 92 -21.40 -31.02 39.39
N THR A 93 -22.40 -31.64 38.79
CA THR A 93 -23.83 -31.32 38.99
C THR A 93 -24.50 -32.43 39.79
N ALA A 94 -24.75 -32.18 41.07
CA ALA A 94 -25.50 -33.12 41.91
C ALA A 94 -26.98 -33.11 41.50
N VAL A 95 -27.44 -34.19 40.86
CA VAL A 95 -28.85 -34.32 40.44
C VAL A 95 -29.68 -34.86 41.61
N VAL A 96 -30.31 -33.96 42.37
CA VAL A 96 -31.31 -34.34 43.38
C VAL A 96 -32.58 -34.82 42.69
N ARG A 97 -32.83 -36.13 42.71
CA ARG A 97 -34.16 -36.69 42.40
C ARG A 97 -35.00 -36.70 43.67
N LYS A 98 -35.96 -35.78 43.79
CA LYS A 98 -37.08 -35.93 44.74
C LYS A 98 -38.17 -36.78 44.08
N ALA A 99 -38.59 -37.84 44.75
CA ALA A 99 -39.83 -38.53 44.48
C ALA A 99 -40.87 -38.11 45.54
N SER A 100 -42.08 -37.79 45.10
CA SER A 100 -43.28 -37.64 45.94
C SER A 100 -44.50 -37.87 45.05
N GLN A 101 -45.49 -38.60 45.56
CA GLN A 101 -46.67 -39.03 44.82
C GLN A 101 -47.83 -38.03 44.94
N ASP A 102 -48.78 -38.21 44.03
CA ASP A 102 -50.24 -38.03 44.20
C ASP A 102 -50.91 -36.67 43.91
N SER A 103 -52.21 -36.78 43.61
CA SER A 103 -53.22 -35.80 43.18
C SER A 103 -53.04 -35.25 41.77
N GLY A 104 -54.03 -35.51 40.90
CA GLY A 104 -54.04 -35.09 39.50
C GLY A 104 -55.18 -34.12 39.17
N SER A 105 -55.21 -33.64 37.92
CA SER A 105 -56.45 -33.21 37.28
C SER A 105 -56.33 -33.31 35.76
N ASP A 106 -57.48 -33.64 35.18
CA ASP A 106 -57.83 -33.75 33.77
C ASP A 106 -57.41 -32.55 32.91
N THR A 107 -56.88 -32.80 31.70
CA THR A 107 -57.44 -32.32 30.41
C THR A 107 -56.47 -32.53 29.23
N ASP A 108 -56.90 -33.33 28.25
CA ASP A 108 -56.47 -33.23 26.85
C ASP A 108 -57.30 -32.09 26.16
N PRO A 109 -56.84 -31.47 25.05
CA PRO A 109 -57.27 -32.02 23.78
C PRO A 109 -56.29 -31.89 22.58
N THR A 110 -56.06 -33.04 21.94
CA THR A 110 -56.08 -33.23 20.47
C THR A 110 -55.00 -32.61 19.58
N ASP A 111 -54.01 -33.44 19.28
CA ASP A 111 -53.62 -33.89 17.93
C ASP A 111 -54.23 -33.18 16.69
N LYS A 112 -53.38 -32.54 15.87
CA LYS A 112 -53.56 -32.45 14.39
C LYS A 112 -52.24 -32.68 13.64
N LYS A 113 -52.09 -33.90 13.11
CA LYS A 113 -51.12 -34.29 12.07
C LYS A 113 -50.98 -33.29 10.91
N LYS A 114 -49.73 -33.05 10.47
CA LYS A 114 -49.34 -33.31 9.07
C LYS A 114 -47.87 -33.73 8.94
N LYS A 115 -47.61 -34.67 8.04
CA LYS A 115 -46.34 -35.39 7.84
C LYS A 115 -45.45 -34.68 6.80
N SER A 116 -44.12 -34.74 7.03
CA SER A 116 -43.04 -34.99 6.03
C SER A 116 -42.87 -34.00 4.84
N VAL A 117 -41.71 -33.77 4.21
CA VAL A 117 -40.36 -34.39 4.20
C VAL A 117 -39.32 -33.25 4.09
N GLY A 118 -38.06 -33.49 4.46
CA GLY A 118 -36.93 -32.78 3.84
C GLY A 118 -36.42 -31.56 4.59
N LYS A 119 -35.59 -31.78 5.61
CA LYS A 119 -34.74 -30.73 6.18
C LYS A 119 -33.38 -31.31 6.56
N THR A 120 -32.33 -30.78 5.93
CA THR A 120 -30.98 -30.83 6.48
C THR A 120 -31.02 -30.32 7.92
N GLU A 121 -30.53 -31.10 8.88
CA GLU A 121 -30.64 -30.71 10.30
C GLU A 121 -29.79 -29.47 10.59
N ASP A 122 -30.48 -28.35 10.77
CA ASP A 122 -29.94 -27.10 11.29
C ASP A 122 -29.59 -27.29 12.79
N VAL A 123 -28.36 -27.75 13.05
CA VAL A 123 -27.83 -28.27 14.33
C VAL A 123 -27.99 -27.30 15.53
N LEU A 124 -28.40 -26.05 15.28
CA LEU A 124 -28.45 -24.96 16.27
C LEU A 124 -29.86 -24.61 16.78
N LYS A 125 -30.95 -25.23 16.32
CA LYS A 125 -32.33 -24.85 16.71
C LYS A 125 -33.00 -25.69 17.81
N GLY A 126 -32.34 -26.72 18.33
CA GLY A 126 -32.82 -27.50 19.49
C GLY A 126 -32.26 -26.97 20.81
N GLY A 127 -33.14 -26.48 21.71
CA GLY A 127 -32.79 -25.81 22.97
C GLY A 127 -32.12 -26.67 24.06
N MET A 128 -30.89 -27.14 23.80
CA MET A 128 -29.95 -27.58 24.83
C MET A 128 -28.72 -26.69 24.80
N SER A 129 -28.40 -26.07 25.94
CA SER A 129 -27.15 -25.33 26.12
C SER A 129 -25.95 -26.16 25.65
N LEU A 130 -24.99 -25.53 24.96
CA LEU A 130 -23.73 -26.15 24.52
C LEU A 130 -23.05 -26.90 25.69
N VAL A 131 -23.16 -26.33 26.89
CA VAL A 131 -22.69 -26.89 28.17
C VAL A 131 -23.34 -28.24 28.50
N LYS A 132 -24.66 -28.40 28.25
CA LYS A 132 -25.42 -29.63 28.54
C LYS A 132 -25.10 -30.75 27.55
N LYS A 133 -24.84 -30.43 26.28
CA LYS A 133 -24.31 -31.42 25.31
C LYS A 133 -22.90 -31.82 25.71
N TYR A 134 -22.00 -30.86 25.96
CA TYR A 134 -20.61 -31.13 26.34
C TYR A 134 -20.49 -31.94 27.66
N SER A 135 -21.30 -31.65 28.67
CA SER A 135 -21.30 -32.40 29.93
C SER A 135 -21.79 -33.85 29.80
N GLN A 136 -22.55 -34.16 28.75
CA GLN A 136 -23.06 -35.50 28.44
C GLN A 136 -22.12 -36.31 27.52
N MET A 137 -21.11 -35.67 26.92
CA MET A 137 -20.10 -36.34 26.08
C MET A 137 -19.05 -37.07 26.93
N THR A 138 -18.55 -38.19 26.41
CA THR A 138 -17.45 -38.95 27.03
C THR A 138 -16.11 -38.20 26.96
N LYS A 139 -15.10 -38.66 27.71
CA LYS A 139 -13.77 -38.01 27.73
C LYS A 139 -13.11 -38.01 26.34
N GLU A 140 -13.32 -39.06 25.56
CA GLU A 140 -12.84 -39.25 24.20
C GLU A 140 -13.53 -38.27 23.24
N GLN A 141 -14.86 -38.18 23.32
CA GLN A 141 -15.67 -37.25 22.52
C GLN A 141 -15.33 -35.78 22.79
N ARG A 142 -15.06 -35.41 24.04
CA ARG A 142 -14.57 -34.06 24.40
C ARG A 142 -13.17 -33.79 23.82
N LYS A 143 -12.26 -34.76 23.95
CA LYS A 143 -10.88 -34.67 23.43
C LYS A 143 -10.86 -34.49 21.91
N GLU A 144 -11.72 -35.20 21.19
CA GLU A 144 -11.88 -35.06 19.74
C GLU A 144 -12.48 -33.69 19.35
N LEU A 145 -13.49 -33.18 20.09
CA LEU A 145 -14.00 -31.82 19.89
C LEU A 145 -12.89 -30.75 20.05
N PHE A 146 -12.00 -30.88 21.03
CA PHE A 146 -10.87 -29.96 21.19
C PHE A 146 -9.89 -30.03 20.04
N LYS A 147 -9.56 -31.24 19.59
CA LYS A 147 -8.69 -31.45 18.44
C LYS A 147 -9.25 -30.76 17.20
N GLN A 148 -10.53 -30.99 16.89
CA GLN A 148 -11.22 -30.35 15.76
C GLN A 148 -11.28 -28.83 15.90
N ALA A 149 -11.58 -28.31 17.10
CA ALA A 149 -11.60 -26.87 17.35
C ALA A 149 -10.20 -26.22 17.23
N PHE A 150 -9.14 -26.92 17.64
CA PHE A 150 -7.76 -26.46 17.52
C PHE A 150 -7.29 -26.46 16.06
N GLU A 151 -7.54 -27.54 15.32
CA GLU A 151 -7.26 -27.61 13.88
C GLU A 151 -8.04 -26.55 13.10
N ALA A 152 -9.31 -26.34 13.42
CA ALA A 152 -10.13 -25.29 12.80
C ALA A 152 -9.57 -23.88 13.09
N LYS A 153 -9.08 -23.64 14.32
CA LYS A 153 -8.42 -22.39 14.70
C LYS A 153 -7.12 -22.18 13.93
N GLN A 154 -6.26 -23.20 13.81
CA GLN A 154 -5.02 -23.10 13.02
C GLN A 154 -5.32 -22.81 11.55
N LYS A 155 -6.22 -23.56 10.91
CA LYS A 155 -6.66 -23.33 9.52
C LYS A 155 -7.25 -21.93 9.31
N LEU A 156 -7.94 -21.38 10.31
CA LEU A 156 -8.46 -20.01 10.25
C LEU A 156 -7.34 -18.96 10.38
N GLN A 157 -6.34 -19.19 11.24
CA GLN A 157 -5.19 -18.30 11.37
C GLN A 157 -4.32 -18.27 10.11
N GLU A 158 -4.11 -19.41 9.45
CA GLU A 158 -3.40 -19.48 8.17
C GLU A 158 -4.14 -18.72 7.07
N LYS A 159 -5.46 -18.93 6.94
CA LYS A 159 -6.30 -18.18 5.99
C LYS A 159 -6.36 -16.69 6.27
N LEU A 160 -6.37 -16.27 7.53
CA LEU A 160 -6.28 -14.86 7.89
C LEU A 160 -4.95 -14.26 7.44
N LYS A 161 -3.82 -14.93 7.72
CA LYS A 161 -2.49 -14.48 7.28
C LYS A 161 -2.34 -14.41 5.76
N GLU A 162 -2.97 -15.33 5.04
CA GLU A 162 -3.05 -15.28 3.57
C GLU A 162 -3.87 -14.07 3.08
N LYS A 163 -5.05 -13.84 3.67
CA LYS A 163 -5.92 -12.71 3.33
C LYS A 163 -5.35 -11.36 3.75
N GLU A 164 -4.59 -11.27 4.84
CA GLU A 164 -3.83 -10.08 5.23
C GLU A 164 -2.77 -9.74 4.18
N LYS A 165 -2.01 -10.74 3.70
CA LYS A 165 -1.01 -10.55 2.63
C LYS A 165 -1.66 -10.18 1.28
N GLU A 166 -2.86 -10.67 1.00
CA GLU A 166 -3.62 -10.32 -0.19
C GLU A 166 -4.21 -8.90 -0.10
N LEU A 167 -4.70 -8.51 1.08
CA LEU A 167 -5.16 -7.15 1.39
C LEU A 167 -4.01 -6.15 1.32
N GLU A 168 -2.84 -6.47 1.86
CA GLU A 168 -1.63 -5.64 1.79
C GLU A 168 -1.18 -5.43 0.32
N LYS A 169 -1.27 -6.47 -0.52
CA LYS A 169 -1.04 -6.34 -1.97
C LYS A 169 -2.07 -5.44 -2.66
N MET A 170 -3.37 -5.61 -2.36
CA MET A 170 -4.42 -4.75 -2.94
C MET A 170 -4.28 -3.31 -2.46
N GLN A 171 -4.00 -3.09 -1.17
CA GLN A 171 -3.69 -1.77 -0.63
C GLN A 171 -2.44 -1.18 -1.27
N HIS A 172 -1.39 -1.96 -1.54
CA HIS A 172 -0.23 -1.50 -2.31
C HIS A 172 -0.62 -1.10 -3.74
N GLN A 173 -1.40 -1.89 -4.47
CA GLN A 173 -1.85 -1.56 -5.83
C GLN A 173 -2.70 -0.28 -5.86
N VAL A 174 -3.64 -0.13 -4.92
CA VAL A 174 -4.51 1.05 -4.80
C VAL A 174 -3.72 2.29 -4.34
N SER A 175 -2.84 2.17 -3.34
CA SER A 175 -2.04 3.29 -2.81
C SER A 175 -0.88 3.72 -3.71
N SER A 176 -0.35 2.81 -4.55
CA SER A 176 0.58 3.16 -5.62
C SER A 176 -0.12 3.74 -6.86
N GLY A 177 -1.46 3.85 -6.84
CA GLY A 177 -2.25 4.44 -7.92
C GLY A 177 -2.11 3.69 -9.24
N GLN A 178 -1.92 2.37 -9.18
CA GLN A 178 -1.38 1.56 -10.27
C GLN A 178 -2.42 1.20 -11.34
N PHE A 179 -3.11 2.22 -11.87
CA PHE A 179 -3.70 2.17 -13.20
C PHE A 179 -2.54 2.19 -14.20
N LEU A 180 -2.12 1.00 -14.63
CA LEU A 180 -1.13 0.83 -15.69
C LEU A 180 -1.77 1.20 -17.03
N VAL A 181 -1.00 1.81 -17.92
CA VAL A 181 -1.41 1.96 -19.33
C VAL A 181 -1.50 0.57 -19.97
N ASP A 182 -2.44 0.35 -20.88
CA ASP A 182 -2.56 -0.92 -21.62
C ASP A 182 -1.21 -1.29 -22.29
N GLY A 183 -0.61 -2.41 -21.87
CA GLY A 183 0.71 -2.86 -22.34
C GLY A 183 1.91 -2.44 -21.49
N GLU A 184 1.73 -1.61 -20.44
CA GLU A 184 2.81 -1.17 -19.54
C GLU A 184 3.37 -2.31 -18.70
N LYS A 185 2.54 -3.26 -18.25
CA LYS A 185 3.01 -4.42 -17.48
C LYS A 185 4.01 -5.24 -18.30
N GLU A 186 3.69 -5.50 -19.56
CA GLU A 186 4.53 -6.21 -20.53
C GLU A 186 5.78 -5.41 -20.91
N ALA A 187 5.75 -4.08 -20.76
CA ALA A 187 6.93 -3.22 -20.90
C ALA A 187 7.85 -3.29 -19.66
N LEU A 188 7.27 -3.33 -18.46
CA LEU A 188 7.99 -3.46 -17.19
C LEU A 188 8.61 -4.86 -16.99
N GLU A 189 7.98 -5.91 -17.52
CA GLU A 189 8.49 -7.28 -17.54
C GLU A 189 9.44 -7.55 -18.74
N GLY A 190 9.53 -6.59 -19.67
CA GLY A 190 10.35 -6.67 -20.89
C GLY A 190 11.82 -6.30 -20.70
N LYS A 191 12.50 -6.05 -21.82
CA LYS A 191 13.92 -5.60 -21.88
C LYS A 191 14.13 -4.35 -22.75
N ASP A 192 13.22 -4.08 -23.68
CA ASP A 192 13.28 -2.94 -24.58
C ASP A 192 12.60 -1.71 -23.95
N THR A 193 12.93 -0.52 -24.44
CA THR A 193 12.19 0.68 -24.09
C THR A 193 10.89 0.74 -24.89
N VAL A 194 9.80 1.06 -24.21
CA VAL A 194 8.46 1.15 -24.78
C VAL A 194 7.92 2.56 -24.60
N TYR A 195 7.34 3.09 -25.67
CA TYR A 195 6.71 4.39 -25.69
C TYR A 195 5.20 4.24 -25.88
N PHE A 196 4.43 4.83 -24.98
CA PHE A 196 2.99 4.95 -25.07
C PHE A 196 2.65 6.36 -25.54
N THR A 197 2.08 6.50 -26.73
CA THR A 197 1.67 7.81 -27.26
C THR A 197 0.33 8.21 -26.67
N LEU A 198 0.31 9.27 -25.87
CA LEU A 198 -0.85 9.79 -25.15
C LEU A 198 -1.26 11.15 -25.72
N THR A 199 -2.57 11.38 -25.83
CA THR A 199 -3.17 12.64 -26.30
C THR A 199 -4.33 13.04 -25.39
N ALA A 200 -4.69 14.33 -25.40
CA ALA A 200 -5.84 14.82 -24.63
C ALA A 200 -7.14 14.17 -25.13
N GLU A 201 -7.96 13.69 -24.21
CA GLU A 201 -9.31 13.22 -24.51
C GLU A 201 -10.39 14.16 -24.01
N ARG A 202 -11.48 14.29 -24.79
CA ARG A 202 -12.69 15.02 -24.37
C ARG A 202 -13.44 14.28 -23.26
N ASN A 203 -13.47 12.95 -23.32
CA ASN A 203 -14.26 12.14 -22.41
C ASN A 203 -13.52 11.96 -21.08
N HIS A 204 -14.20 12.25 -19.97
CA HIS A 204 -13.66 11.98 -18.64
C HIS A 204 -13.83 10.51 -18.27
N LYS A 205 -12.89 9.67 -18.72
CA LYS A 205 -12.77 8.26 -18.29
C LYS A 205 -12.16 8.22 -16.87
N GLU A 206 -13.00 8.06 -15.86
CA GLU A 206 -12.55 7.88 -14.47
C GLU A 206 -11.60 6.67 -14.39
N GLY A 207 -10.44 6.84 -13.75
CA GLY A 207 -9.42 5.79 -13.64
C GLY A 207 -8.58 5.51 -14.90
N SER A 208 -8.69 6.29 -15.99
CA SER A 208 -7.79 6.13 -17.15
C SER A 208 -6.33 6.45 -16.78
N ALA A 209 -5.46 5.45 -16.94
CA ALA A 209 -4.02 5.57 -16.80
C ALA A 209 -3.45 6.60 -17.79
N GLU A 210 -3.88 6.51 -19.05
CA GLU A 210 -3.45 7.34 -20.17
C GLU A 210 -3.72 8.82 -19.88
N GLN A 211 -4.94 9.15 -19.47
CA GLN A 211 -5.30 10.51 -19.12
C GLN A 211 -4.63 10.97 -17.82
N THR A 212 -4.36 10.08 -16.87
CA THR A 212 -3.60 10.42 -15.65
C THR A 212 -2.15 10.81 -15.99
N HIS A 213 -1.46 10.01 -16.80
CA HIS A 213 -0.11 10.29 -17.28
C HIS A 213 -0.05 11.55 -18.16
N PHE A 214 -0.96 11.69 -19.13
CA PHE A 214 -1.04 12.86 -20.00
C PHE A 214 -1.25 14.14 -19.19
N ARG A 215 -2.28 14.18 -18.32
CA ARG A 215 -2.62 15.35 -17.51
C ARG A 215 -1.55 15.68 -16.48
N LEU A 216 -0.82 14.69 -15.96
CA LEU A 216 0.32 14.95 -15.06
C LEU A 216 1.45 15.68 -15.79
N ALA A 217 1.84 15.24 -16.99
CA ALA A 217 2.87 15.91 -17.77
C ALA A 217 2.42 17.29 -18.28
N GLU A 218 1.18 17.40 -18.75
CA GLU A 218 0.56 18.65 -19.20
C GLU A 218 0.43 19.68 -18.07
N SER A 219 -0.12 19.29 -16.92
CA SER A 219 -0.27 20.19 -15.77
C SER A 219 1.08 20.60 -15.20
N GLN A 220 2.08 19.71 -15.16
CA GLN A 220 3.43 20.08 -14.74
C GLN A 220 4.08 21.10 -15.68
N PHE A 221 3.83 20.99 -16.99
CA PHE A 221 4.30 21.98 -17.97
C PHE A 221 3.60 23.33 -17.74
N TYR A 222 2.27 23.38 -17.79
CA TYR A 222 1.53 24.65 -17.68
C TYR A 222 1.64 25.34 -16.33
N ARG A 223 1.72 24.59 -15.23
CA ARG A 223 1.83 25.14 -13.86
C ARG A 223 3.11 25.95 -13.63
N LEU A 224 4.17 25.66 -14.39
CA LEU A 224 5.51 26.22 -14.18
C LEU A 224 6.03 27.03 -15.37
N LEU A 225 5.29 27.05 -16.49
CA LEU A 225 5.48 27.96 -17.61
C LEU A 225 5.19 29.40 -17.15
N SER A 226 6.23 30.19 -16.89
CA SER A 226 6.19 31.48 -16.16
C SER A 226 6.95 32.59 -16.89
N GLY A 227 6.27 33.28 -17.81
CA GLY A 227 6.85 34.22 -18.77
C GLY A 227 5.80 35.06 -19.49
N THR A 228 6.25 35.96 -20.38
CA THR A 228 5.39 36.94 -21.08
C THR A 228 4.86 36.47 -22.44
N ASN A 229 5.29 35.30 -22.95
CA ASN A 229 4.93 34.78 -24.28
C ASN A 229 4.51 33.30 -24.19
N ASN A 230 3.52 33.01 -23.32
CA ASN A 230 3.26 31.65 -22.85
C ASN A 230 2.19 30.90 -23.67
N ASN A 231 2.02 31.30 -24.93
CA ASN A 231 1.08 30.71 -25.86
C ASN A 231 1.63 29.39 -26.43
N TYR A 232 1.66 28.34 -25.61
CA TYR A 232 2.07 26.99 -26.02
C TYR A 232 0.93 25.97 -25.89
N THR A 233 0.87 25.00 -26.80
CA THR A 233 -0.08 23.88 -26.79
C THR A 233 0.66 22.56 -26.77
N ILE A 234 0.32 21.66 -25.82
CA ILE A 234 0.80 20.27 -25.84
C ILE A 234 0.11 19.52 -27.00
N LYS A 235 0.90 18.98 -27.94
CA LYS A 235 0.43 18.14 -29.05
C LYS A 235 0.13 16.71 -28.57
N LYS A 236 1.08 16.13 -27.84
CA LYS A 236 1.05 14.77 -27.30
C LYS A 236 2.09 14.62 -26.19
N VAL A 237 1.93 13.57 -25.38
CA VAL A 237 2.92 13.13 -24.40
C VAL A 237 3.28 11.68 -24.72
N GLU A 238 4.57 11.37 -24.88
CA GLU A 238 5.01 9.98 -24.98
C GLU A 238 5.47 9.53 -23.60
N TYR A 239 4.70 8.67 -22.95
CA TYR A 239 5.08 8.04 -21.68
C TYR A 239 6.10 6.94 -21.96
N VAL A 240 7.24 7.01 -21.25
CA VAL A 240 8.44 6.19 -21.50
C VAL A 240 8.59 5.16 -20.39
N VAL A 241 8.57 3.89 -20.78
CA VAL A 241 8.82 2.75 -19.89
C VAL A 241 10.11 2.06 -20.32
N ASN A 242 11.14 2.21 -19.50
CA ASN A 242 12.41 1.50 -19.63
C ASN A 242 12.65 0.71 -18.33
N PRO A 243 12.49 -0.63 -18.33
CA PRO A 243 12.54 -1.43 -17.11
C PRO A 243 13.90 -1.35 -16.40
N ASP A 244 14.99 -1.34 -17.16
CA ASP A 244 16.37 -1.22 -16.65
C ASP A 244 16.61 0.11 -15.92
N LEU A 245 16.12 1.23 -16.47
CA LEU A 245 16.26 2.55 -15.85
C LEU A 245 15.34 2.70 -14.63
N ILE A 246 14.10 2.21 -14.72
CA ILE A 246 13.15 2.22 -13.61
C ILE A 246 13.69 1.41 -12.42
N ALA A 247 14.28 0.24 -12.66
CA ALA A 247 14.89 -0.58 -11.60
C ALA A 247 16.07 0.14 -10.92
N LYS A 248 16.99 0.71 -11.70
CA LYS A 248 18.15 1.46 -11.19
C LYS A 248 17.73 2.70 -10.39
N PHE A 249 16.71 3.42 -10.86
CA PHE A 249 16.15 4.59 -10.20
C PHE A 249 15.46 4.23 -8.88
N LYS A 250 14.63 3.18 -8.86
CA LYS A 250 14.01 2.66 -7.63
C LYS A 250 15.07 2.25 -6.60
N GLN A 251 16.12 1.54 -7.02
CA GLN A 251 17.23 1.18 -6.14
C GLN A 251 17.94 2.43 -5.56
N SER A 252 18.28 3.41 -6.41
CA SER A 252 18.92 4.66 -5.95
C SER A 252 18.01 5.49 -5.03
N LYS A 253 16.68 5.44 -5.20
CA LYS A 253 15.73 6.04 -4.27
C LYS A 253 15.80 5.40 -2.89
N GLU A 254 15.81 4.07 -2.81
CA GLU A 254 15.90 3.34 -1.54
C GLU A 254 17.27 3.53 -0.87
N ASP A 255 18.34 3.63 -1.64
CA ASP A 255 19.68 3.89 -1.09
C ASP A 255 19.79 5.33 -0.54
N LEU A 256 19.24 6.31 -1.27
CA LEU A 256 19.13 7.69 -0.79
C LEU A 256 18.23 7.81 0.46
N LYS A 257 17.14 7.03 0.53
CA LYS A 257 16.27 6.93 1.72
C LYS A 257 17.02 6.38 2.95
N LYS A 258 17.91 5.40 2.77
CA LYS A 258 18.75 4.86 3.85
C LYS A 258 19.82 5.86 4.30
N GLU A 259 20.44 6.61 3.38
CA GLU A 259 21.52 7.55 3.70
C GLU A 259 21.02 8.90 4.25
N ARG A 260 19.91 9.42 3.71
CA ARG A 260 19.41 10.79 3.97
C ARG A 260 18.07 10.86 4.70
N GLY A 261 17.38 9.73 4.86
CA GLY A 261 16.01 9.68 5.39
C GLY A 261 14.95 9.87 4.30
N GLU A 262 13.68 9.71 4.70
CA GLU A 262 12.55 9.65 3.78
C GLU A 262 12.29 10.97 3.04
N GLU A 263 12.32 12.11 3.74
CA GLU A 263 12.06 13.44 3.18
C GLU A 263 12.98 13.77 2.00
N LEU A 264 14.27 13.44 2.10
CA LEU A 264 15.27 13.69 1.06
C LEU A 264 15.31 12.58 -0.01
N SER A 265 14.46 11.55 0.08
CA SER A 265 14.33 10.48 -0.92
C SER A 265 13.23 10.73 -1.96
N TYR A 266 12.42 11.77 -1.79
CA TYR A 266 11.35 12.06 -2.75
C TYR A 266 11.90 12.67 -4.05
N PRO A 267 11.46 12.18 -5.22
CA PRO A 267 11.84 12.78 -6.48
C PRO A 267 11.04 14.06 -6.75
N VAL A 268 11.67 15.01 -7.46
CA VAL A 268 11.01 16.16 -8.09
C VAL A 268 10.74 15.86 -9.57
N LEU A 269 9.76 16.56 -10.15
CA LEU A 269 9.47 16.51 -11.58
C LEU A 269 10.12 17.71 -12.27
N ALA A 270 11.18 17.45 -13.04
CA ALA A 270 11.96 18.50 -13.69
C ALA A 270 12.17 18.25 -15.19
N PHE A 271 12.19 19.32 -15.94
CA PHE A 271 12.40 19.35 -17.39
C PHE A 271 13.89 19.32 -17.74
N HIS A 272 14.19 18.77 -18.91
CA HIS A 272 15.51 18.79 -19.54
C HIS A 272 15.39 19.08 -21.03
N GLY A 273 16.13 20.09 -21.48
CA GLY A 273 16.25 20.46 -22.90
C GLY A 273 17.46 19.79 -23.55
N THR A 274 17.26 19.22 -24.74
CA THR A 274 18.33 18.58 -25.52
C THR A 274 17.95 18.53 -27.00
N GLU A 275 18.92 18.27 -27.87
CA GLU A 275 18.67 18.06 -29.30
C GLU A 275 17.81 16.79 -29.53
N VAL A 276 16.91 16.83 -30.52
CA VAL A 276 15.93 15.76 -30.78
C VAL A 276 16.60 14.38 -30.96
N LYS A 277 17.74 14.32 -31.65
CA LYS A 277 18.55 13.09 -31.85
C LYS A 277 19.08 12.44 -30.56
N ASN A 278 19.08 13.16 -29.44
CA ASN A 278 19.51 12.66 -28.14
C ASN A 278 18.35 12.10 -27.31
N ILE A 279 17.10 12.51 -27.57
CA ILE A 279 15.92 12.13 -26.77
C ILE A 279 15.79 10.60 -26.69
N SER A 280 15.73 9.92 -27.83
CA SER A 280 15.62 8.45 -27.87
C SER A 280 16.85 7.77 -27.25
N LYS A 281 18.05 8.32 -27.42
CA LYS A 281 19.28 7.78 -26.81
C LYS A 281 19.22 7.86 -25.28
N ILE A 282 18.74 8.97 -24.73
CA ILE A 282 18.57 9.19 -23.29
C ILE A 282 17.48 8.27 -22.71
N CYS A 283 16.33 8.16 -23.37
CA CYS A 283 15.26 7.25 -22.96
C CYS A 283 15.68 5.77 -22.99
N ASN A 284 16.48 5.37 -23.99
CA ASN A 284 16.93 3.97 -24.13
C ASN A 284 18.10 3.60 -23.21
N THR A 285 19.02 4.53 -22.92
CA THR A 285 20.30 4.23 -22.22
C THR A 285 20.52 4.97 -20.91
N GLY A 286 19.64 5.93 -20.59
CA GLY A 286 19.77 6.83 -19.44
C GLY A 286 20.68 8.02 -19.73
N PHE A 287 20.72 8.95 -18.78
CA PHE A 287 21.60 10.11 -18.85
C PHE A 287 23.07 9.70 -18.63
N ARG A 288 23.98 10.32 -19.38
CA ARG A 288 25.44 10.18 -19.17
C ARG A 288 25.91 11.33 -18.29
N VAL A 289 26.55 11.00 -17.17
CA VAL A 289 27.16 11.96 -16.24
C VAL A 289 28.67 12.05 -16.44
N PRO A 290 29.29 13.23 -16.25
CA PRO A 290 30.73 13.41 -16.24
C PRO A 290 31.46 12.47 -15.26
N GLY A 291 32.63 11.96 -15.68
CA GLY A 291 33.42 11.00 -14.91
C GLY A 291 33.27 9.54 -15.37
N ARG A 292 32.31 9.22 -16.24
CA ARG A 292 32.28 7.94 -16.97
C ARG A 292 33.28 7.94 -18.13
N ALA A 293 33.92 6.80 -18.37
CA ALA A 293 34.85 6.61 -19.49
C ALA A 293 34.18 6.96 -20.83
N GLY A 294 34.93 7.60 -21.72
CA GLY A 294 34.45 8.00 -23.05
C GLY A 294 33.34 9.07 -23.08
N PHE A 295 33.12 9.83 -21.99
CA PHE A 295 32.17 10.96 -21.99
C PHE A 295 32.86 12.32 -22.10
N LYS A 296 32.71 12.95 -23.28
CA LYS A 296 32.87 14.40 -23.45
C LYS A 296 31.51 15.05 -23.17
N HIS A 297 31.49 16.13 -22.38
CA HIS A 297 30.27 16.92 -22.19
C HIS A 297 29.97 17.69 -23.49
N ALA A 298 28.70 17.74 -23.91
CA ALA A 298 28.32 18.43 -25.15
C ALA A 298 28.15 19.95 -24.98
N THR A 299 27.90 20.40 -23.75
CA THR A 299 27.77 21.80 -23.34
C THR A 299 29.10 22.31 -22.75
N ASP A 300 29.09 23.55 -22.25
CA ASP A 300 30.23 24.16 -21.57
C ASP A 300 30.66 23.41 -20.29
N THR A 301 31.55 24.01 -19.50
CA THR A 301 32.01 23.40 -18.23
C THR A 301 30.90 23.19 -17.21
N GLY A 302 29.72 23.81 -17.37
CA GLY A 302 28.60 23.78 -16.44
C GLY A 302 28.77 24.83 -15.33
N TRP A 303 27.92 25.84 -15.33
CA TRP A 303 27.99 27.01 -14.42
C TRP A 303 27.95 26.65 -12.93
N TYR A 304 27.15 25.65 -12.57
CA TYR A 304 26.93 25.17 -11.20
C TYR A 304 27.50 23.76 -10.96
N GLY A 305 28.44 23.33 -11.80
CA GLY A 305 29.17 22.07 -11.67
C GLY A 305 29.01 21.13 -12.87
N LYS A 306 29.86 20.10 -12.90
CA LYS A 306 29.98 19.13 -14.00
C LYS A 306 28.97 17.99 -13.84
N GLY A 307 27.68 18.30 -14.00
CA GLY A 307 26.58 17.33 -13.95
C GLY A 307 25.55 17.57 -15.05
N VAL A 308 24.42 16.87 -14.99
CA VAL A 308 23.29 17.06 -15.91
C VAL A 308 22.33 18.09 -15.33
N TYR A 309 21.94 19.08 -16.15
CA TYR A 309 21.12 20.21 -15.74
C TYR A 309 19.63 19.93 -16.00
N PHE A 310 18.81 20.31 -15.03
CA PHE A 310 17.34 20.23 -15.06
C PHE A 310 16.75 21.54 -14.56
N SER A 311 15.51 21.83 -14.95
CA SER A 311 14.73 22.91 -14.35
C SER A 311 13.30 22.47 -14.11
N GLU A 312 12.72 22.81 -12.97
CA GLU A 312 11.27 22.66 -12.77
C GLU A 312 10.48 23.59 -13.72
N TYR A 313 11.10 24.67 -14.22
CA TYR A 313 10.51 25.65 -15.12
C TYR A 313 10.78 25.26 -16.59
N PRO A 314 9.76 25.00 -17.42
CA PRO A 314 9.96 24.60 -18.82
C PRO A 314 10.82 25.59 -19.61
N GLU A 315 10.59 26.90 -19.45
CA GLU A 315 11.24 27.97 -20.22
C GLU A 315 12.77 27.93 -20.14
N TYR A 316 13.32 27.65 -18.95
CA TYR A 316 14.76 27.47 -18.76
C TYR A 316 15.30 26.31 -19.60
N SER A 317 14.54 25.22 -19.71
CA SER A 317 14.91 24.08 -20.56
C SER A 317 14.68 24.32 -22.05
N MET A 318 13.70 25.15 -22.43
CA MET A 318 13.37 25.47 -23.83
C MET A 318 14.52 26.17 -24.56
N HIS A 319 15.27 27.02 -23.87
CA HIS A 319 16.44 27.72 -24.44
C HIS A 319 17.57 26.78 -24.92
N TYR A 320 17.61 25.53 -24.44
CA TYR A 320 18.60 24.53 -24.85
C TYR A 320 18.14 23.64 -26.02
N ILE A 321 16.96 23.91 -26.61
CA ILE A 321 16.39 23.12 -27.71
C ILE A 321 16.29 23.98 -28.97
N ARG A 322 17.08 23.64 -29.99
CA ARG A 322 16.90 24.21 -31.34
C ARG A 322 15.52 23.81 -31.87
N GLY A 323 14.71 24.79 -32.26
CA GLY A 323 13.33 24.60 -32.73
C GLY A 323 12.26 24.48 -31.63
N ALA A 324 12.66 24.28 -30.35
CA ALA A 324 11.77 24.26 -29.18
C ALA A 324 10.42 23.53 -29.39
N GLU A 325 10.46 22.22 -29.72
CA GLU A 325 9.25 21.40 -29.91
C GLU A 325 9.08 20.25 -28.90
N LYS A 326 10.17 19.79 -28.27
CA LYS A 326 10.18 18.56 -27.45
C LYS A 326 11.02 18.75 -26.20
N LEU A 327 10.44 18.46 -25.03
CA LEU A 327 11.13 18.45 -23.73
C LEU A 327 11.09 17.06 -23.13
N LEU A 328 12.15 16.67 -22.41
CA LEU A 328 12.10 15.54 -21.49
C LEU A 328 11.55 16.01 -20.14
N LEU A 329 10.51 15.36 -19.62
CA LEU A 329 10.08 15.50 -18.23
C LEU A 329 10.53 14.26 -17.45
N CYS A 330 11.35 14.49 -16.43
CA CYS A 330 12.05 13.46 -15.68
C CYS A 330 11.63 13.46 -14.21
N GLN A 331 11.58 12.29 -13.59
CA GLN A 331 11.74 12.19 -12.14
C GLN A 331 13.23 12.30 -11.80
N VAL A 332 13.54 13.16 -10.84
CA VAL A 332 14.91 13.47 -10.42
C VAL A 332 15.02 13.34 -8.91
N LEU A 333 16.03 12.65 -8.40
CA LEU A 333 16.33 12.51 -6.96
C LEU A 333 17.36 13.59 -6.53
N PRO A 334 16.94 14.73 -5.98
CA PRO A 334 17.85 15.81 -5.59
C PRO A 334 18.68 15.47 -4.34
N GLY A 335 18.14 14.66 -3.43
CA GLY A 335 18.77 14.38 -2.14
C GLY A 335 19.03 15.65 -1.35
N LYS A 336 20.15 15.68 -0.63
CA LYS A 336 20.66 16.87 0.04
C LYS A 336 21.31 17.81 -0.98
N VAL A 337 20.58 18.87 -1.31
CA VAL A 337 20.98 19.88 -2.30
C VAL A 337 22.03 20.85 -1.76
N PHE A 338 23.11 21.09 -2.52
CA PHE A 338 24.05 22.18 -2.27
C PHE A 338 23.61 23.47 -2.98
N HIS A 339 23.31 24.53 -2.22
CA HIS A 339 22.94 25.83 -2.79
C HIS A 339 24.19 26.60 -3.24
N CYS A 340 24.36 26.74 -4.56
CA CYS A 340 25.45 27.53 -5.14
C CYS A 340 25.21 29.02 -4.87
N LYS A 341 26.19 29.68 -4.25
CA LYS A 341 26.15 31.14 -3.99
C LYS A 341 26.75 31.98 -5.13
N LYS A 342 27.53 31.34 -6.00
CA LYS A 342 28.27 31.91 -7.14
C LYS A 342 28.42 30.83 -8.22
N LEU A 343 28.89 31.22 -9.40
CA LEU A 343 29.36 30.28 -10.42
C LEU A 343 30.55 29.46 -9.88
N ILE A 344 30.57 28.16 -10.18
CA ILE A 344 31.61 27.20 -9.77
C ILE A 344 32.15 26.35 -10.94
N HIS A 345 31.77 26.68 -12.19
CA HIS A 345 32.41 26.26 -13.45
C HIS A 345 33.04 24.85 -13.46
N GLY A 346 32.21 23.82 -13.65
CA GLY A 346 32.69 22.44 -13.78
C GLY A 346 33.23 21.81 -12.51
N ALA A 347 32.99 22.42 -11.34
CA ALA A 347 33.22 21.77 -10.05
C ALA A 347 32.55 20.38 -9.96
N ALA A 348 33.23 19.48 -9.25
CA ALA A 348 32.65 18.21 -8.84
C ALA A 348 31.54 18.41 -7.79
N LEU A 349 30.81 17.33 -7.50
CA LEU A 349 29.81 17.30 -6.45
C LEU A 349 30.40 17.73 -5.08
N SER A 350 29.73 18.67 -4.43
CA SER A 350 30.09 19.20 -3.11
C SER A 350 30.01 18.10 -2.06
N LYS A 351 31.04 18.00 -1.21
CA LYS A 351 31.19 16.91 -0.23
C LYS A 351 29.96 16.81 0.69
N GLY A 352 29.39 15.62 0.82
CA GLY A 352 28.23 15.36 1.68
C GLY A 352 26.92 16.00 1.20
N HIS A 353 26.78 16.19 -0.12
CA HIS A 353 25.59 16.59 -0.84
C HIS A 353 25.38 15.63 -2.03
N ASP A 354 24.18 15.62 -2.61
CA ASP A 354 23.79 14.66 -3.66
C ASP A 354 23.50 15.34 -5.01
N SER A 355 23.24 16.65 -4.97
CA SER A 355 23.01 17.53 -6.13
C SER A 355 23.44 18.97 -5.81
N HIS A 356 23.51 19.83 -6.83
CA HIS A 356 23.64 21.28 -6.66
C HIS A 356 22.39 22.00 -7.19
N ILE A 357 22.14 23.21 -6.71
CA ILE A 357 21.13 24.12 -7.28
C ILE A 357 21.68 25.54 -7.47
N SER A 358 21.25 26.23 -8.50
CA SER A 358 21.63 27.62 -8.82
C SER A 358 21.26 28.62 -7.71
N PRO A 359 21.87 29.83 -7.70
CA PRO A 359 21.55 30.89 -6.74
C PRO A 359 20.06 31.25 -6.71
N ASP A 360 19.42 31.33 -7.88
CA ASP A 360 17.99 31.65 -8.07
C ASP A 360 17.04 30.45 -7.91
N LYS A 361 17.61 29.25 -7.65
CA LYS A 361 16.91 27.97 -7.46
C LYS A 361 16.15 27.44 -8.68
N LYS A 362 16.55 27.84 -9.90
CA LYS A 362 15.88 27.39 -11.13
C LYS A 362 16.64 26.32 -11.92
N GLU A 363 17.93 26.12 -11.68
CA GLU A 363 18.71 25.05 -12.30
C GLU A 363 19.18 24.05 -11.23
N LEU A 364 18.80 22.79 -11.40
CA LEU A 364 19.17 21.65 -10.56
C LEU A 364 20.20 20.79 -11.31
N VAL A 365 21.35 20.54 -10.70
CA VAL A 365 22.48 19.82 -11.31
C VAL A 365 22.67 18.47 -10.62
N ILE A 366 22.55 17.39 -11.40
CA ILE A 366 22.59 16.01 -10.93
C ILE A 366 23.85 15.29 -11.39
N PHE A 367 24.51 14.62 -10.45
CA PHE A 367 25.83 14.00 -10.66
C PHE A 367 25.78 12.47 -10.75
N ASN A 368 24.68 11.83 -10.38
CA ASN A 368 24.46 10.39 -10.53
C ASN A 368 23.40 10.12 -11.60
N SER A 369 23.72 9.35 -12.65
CA SER A 369 22.77 9.03 -13.71
C SER A 369 21.55 8.23 -13.22
N HIS A 370 21.70 7.46 -12.14
CA HIS A 370 20.61 6.66 -11.59
C HIS A 370 19.67 7.49 -10.69
N HIS A 371 20.01 8.74 -10.40
CA HIS A 371 19.12 9.72 -9.78
C HIS A 371 18.18 10.39 -10.80
N ILE A 372 18.17 9.93 -12.05
CA ILE A 372 17.39 10.52 -13.13
C ILE A 372 16.63 9.42 -13.85
N LEU A 373 15.31 9.57 -13.97
CA LEU A 373 14.44 8.73 -14.77
C LEU A 373 13.70 9.59 -15.80
N PRO A 374 14.00 9.49 -17.11
CA PRO A 374 13.18 10.12 -18.14
C PRO A 374 11.82 9.42 -18.20
N CYS A 375 10.76 10.12 -17.80
CA CYS A 375 9.41 9.57 -17.71
C CYS A 375 8.56 9.91 -18.94
N TYR A 376 8.72 11.12 -19.50
CA TYR A 376 7.90 11.59 -20.61
C TYR A 376 8.71 12.38 -21.64
N VAL A 377 8.35 12.23 -22.92
CA VAL A 377 8.66 13.23 -23.95
C VAL A 377 7.41 14.09 -24.14
N VAL A 378 7.50 15.37 -23.79
CA VAL A 378 6.43 16.36 -23.92
C VAL A 378 6.59 17.06 -25.27
N HIS A 379 5.66 16.86 -26.19
CA HIS A 379 5.66 17.50 -27.51
C HIS A 379 4.75 18.71 -27.47
N TYR A 380 5.28 19.89 -27.77
CA TYR A 380 4.56 21.16 -27.72
C TYR A 380 4.78 21.98 -29.00
N LYS A 381 3.97 23.02 -29.18
CA LYS A 381 4.14 24.06 -30.21
C LYS A 381 3.64 25.39 -29.70
N LEU A 382 3.96 26.48 -30.39
CA LEU A 382 3.21 27.72 -30.29
C LEU A 382 1.72 27.46 -30.60
N SER A 383 0.84 28.04 -29.78
CA SER A 383 -0.61 27.97 -29.95
C SER A 383 -1.00 28.76 -31.19
N SER A 384 -1.90 28.18 -32.00
CA SER A 384 -2.24 28.66 -33.33
C SER A 384 -3.76 28.71 -33.57
N GLY A 385 -4.55 28.86 -32.51
CA GLY A 385 -6.01 28.84 -32.55
C GLY A 385 -6.63 28.11 -31.34
N GLU A 386 -7.89 27.69 -31.48
CA GLU A 386 -8.58 26.90 -30.46
C GLU A 386 -7.94 25.51 -30.25
N PHE A 387 -8.15 24.95 -29.06
CA PHE A 387 -7.70 23.59 -28.75
C PHE A 387 -8.60 22.55 -29.42
N ILE A 388 -7.99 21.69 -30.24
CA ILE A 388 -8.69 20.62 -30.96
C ILE A 388 -8.24 19.27 -30.40
N TYR A 389 -9.19 18.48 -29.89
CA TYR A 389 -8.94 17.09 -29.50
C TYR A 389 -8.56 16.26 -30.72
N ALA A 390 -7.45 15.52 -30.63
CA ALA A 390 -7.07 14.55 -31.65
C ALA A 390 -8.10 13.41 -31.71
N LYS A 391 -8.25 12.77 -32.88
CA LYS A 391 -8.97 11.49 -32.97
C LYS A 391 -8.21 10.47 -32.11
N THR A 392 -8.87 9.93 -31.09
CA THR A 392 -8.29 8.95 -30.17
C THR A 392 -7.76 7.74 -30.90
N THR A 393 -6.44 7.62 -30.98
CA THR A 393 -5.80 6.35 -31.30
C THR A 393 -5.49 5.67 -29.96
N PRO A 394 -5.88 4.40 -29.74
CA PRO A 394 -5.42 3.64 -28.58
C PRO A 394 -3.91 3.71 -28.48
N GLY A 395 -3.35 3.77 -27.26
CA GLY A 395 -1.95 4.12 -27.00
C GLY A 395 -0.98 3.33 -27.88
N VAL A 396 -0.52 3.93 -28.98
CA VAL A 396 0.24 3.20 -30.00
C VAL A 396 1.61 2.85 -29.43
N ARG A 397 1.76 1.58 -29.08
CA ARG A 397 2.98 1.01 -28.50
C ARG A 397 4.09 1.02 -29.55
N LYS A 398 5.04 1.95 -29.43
CA LYS A 398 6.28 1.92 -30.21
C LYS A 398 7.39 1.25 -29.38
N THR A 399 7.95 0.16 -29.91
CA THR A 399 9.06 -0.58 -29.28
C THR A 399 10.37 -0.33 -30.03
N THR A 400 11.38 0.19 -29.36
CA THR A 400 12.74 0.32 -29.93
C THR A 400 13.54 -0.96 -29.67
N LYS A 401 13.52 -1.91 -30.60
CA LYS A 401 14.35 -3.14 -30.50
C LYS A 401 15.82 -2.81 -30.67
N LYS A 402 16.67 -3.27 -29.76
CA LYS A 402 18.13 -3.16 -29.87
C LYS A 402 18.72 -4.30 -30.72
N THR A 403 18.95 -4.04 -32.01
CA THR A 403 19.83 -4.89 -32.83
C THR A 403 21.26 -4.78 -32.29
N ARG A 404 21.72 -5.84 -31.61
CA ARG A 404 23.14 -5.99 -31.27
C ARG A 404 23.86 -6.57 -32.49
N LYS A 405 24.37 -5.70 -33.37
CA LYS A 405 25.45 -6.08 -34.29
C LYS A 405 26.70 -6.34 -33.44
N ALA A 406 27.43 -7.41 -33.74
CA ALA A 406 28.69 -7.76 -33.09
C ALA A 406 29.79 -7.75 -34.15
N GLY A 407 30.98 -7.27 -33.79
CA GLY A 407 32.15 -7.22 -34.67
C GLY A 407 32.40 -5.83 -35.27
N ASP A 408 33.48 -5.23 -34.75
CA ASP A 408 34.60 -4.62 -35.48
C ASP A 408 34.37 -3.37 -36.36
N ASP A 409 34.93 -2.26 -35.84
CA ASP A 409 35.81 -1.24 -36.43
C ASP A 409 35.56 -0.55 -37.80
N ASP A 410 36.05 0.70 -37.79
CA ASP A 410 36.29 1.66 -38.88
C ASP A 410 35.11 2.46 -39.48
N ASP A 411 35.48 3.63 -40.01
CA ASP A 411 34.64 4.78 -40.34
C ASP A 411 33.75 4.56 -41.59
N ASP A 412 32.59 5.22 -41.63
CA ASP A 412 32.28 6.22 -42.68
C ASP A 412 30.93 6.95 -42.43
N ASP A 413 30.72 8.06 -43.14
CA ASP A 413 29.50 8.88 -43.12
C ASP A 413 28.28 8.13 -43.71
N ASP A 414 27.13 8.23 -43.05
CA ASP A 414 25.81 8.01 -43.68
C ASP A 414 24.85 9.16 -43.31
N ASN A 415 24.43 9.93 -44.34
CA ASN A 415 23.31 10.87 -44.26
C ASN A 415 22.02 10.12 -44.62
N ASP A 416 21.22 9.75 -43.62
CA ASP A 416 19.85 9.29 -43.83
C ASP A 416 18.85 10.43 -43.58
N ASP A 417 18.55 11.18 -44.65
CA ASP A 417 17.33 12.01 -44.75
C ASP A 417 16.14 11.10 -45.11
N GLU A 418 15.40 10.58 -44.12
CA GLU A 418 14.11 9.95 -44.38
C GLU A 418 13.01 11.01 -44.54
N GLU A 419 12.63 11.29 -45.80
CA GLU A 419 11.40 12.02 -46.14
C GLU A 419 10.15 11.21 -45.76
N ASP A 420 9.32 11.77 -44.87
CA ASP A 420 8.09 11.15 -44.35
C ASP A 420 6.92 11.25 -45.37
N ASN A 421 7.09 10.59 -46.53
CA ASN A 421 6.09 10.52 -47.61
C ASN A 421 4.86 9.72 -47.18
N ASN A 422 3.84 10.41 -46.67
CA ASN A 422 2.54 9.85 -46.33
C ASN A 422 1.57 9.96 -47.52
N ASP A 423 1.71 9.08 -48.51
CA ASP A 423 0.67 8.82 -49.50
C ASP A 423 -0.52 8.11 -48.82
N VAL A 424 -1.54 8.89 -48.43
CA VAL A 424 -2.78 8.35 -47.85
C VAL A 424 -3.83 8.21 -48.95
N ASP A 425 -3.87 6.99 -49.50
CA ASP A 425 -4.87 6.41 -50.41
C ASP A 425 -6.16 7.25 -50.62
N GLU A 426 -6.18 8.02 -51.73
CA GLU A 426 -7.27 8.94 -52.09
C GLU A 426 -8.58 8.20 -52.47
N MET A 427 -8.57 6.86 -52.53
CA MET A 427 -9.68 6.07 -53.05
C MET A 427 -10.79 5.78 -52.01
N SER A 428 -10.59 6.11 -50.73
CA SER A 428 -11.60 5.90 -49.68
C SER A 428 -12.59 7.07 -49.48
N LEU A 429 -12.32 8.26 -50.03
CA LEU A 429 -13.13 9.47 -49.80
C LEU A 429 -14.38 9.59 -50.70
N MET A 430 -14.41 8.89 -51.84
CA MET A 430 -15.53 8.93 -52.80
C MET A 430 -16.80 8.18 -52.33
N TYR A 431 -16.69 7.22 -51.39
CA TYR A 431 -17.81 6.34 -51.04
C TYR A 431 -18.75 6.86 -49.93
N LEU A 432 -18.45 8.01 -49.30
CA LEU A 432 -19.25 8.58 -48.21
C LEU A 432 -20.10 9.80 -48.58
N TYR A 433 -19.93 10.35 -49.80
CA TYR A 433 -20.66 11.54 -50.24
C TYR A 433 -22.04 11.27 -50.88
N SER A 434 -22.48 10.01 -50.99
CA SER A 434 -23.74 9.62 -51.64
C SER A 434 -24.93 9.35 -50.70
N TYR A 435 -24.79 9.56 -49.38
CA TYR A 435 -25.81 9.17 -48.38
C TYR A 435 -26.44 10.30 -47.54
N PHE A 436 -26.11 11.58 -47.81
CA PHE A 436 -26.68 12.75 -47.11
C PHE A 436 -27.30 13.78 -48.06
N ASN A 437 -28.18 13.33 -48.96
CA ASN A 437 -29.06 14.22 -49.72
C ASN A 437 -30.35 13.48 -50.19
N VAL A 438 -31.16 13.03 -49.24
CA VAL A 438 -32.58 12.68 -49.46
C VAL A 438 -33.39 13.11 -48.22
N ASN A 439 -34.46 13.88 -48.47
CA ASN A 439 -35.43 14.48 -47.53
C ASN A 439 -34.94 15.71 -46.74
#